data_AF-A0A934NX03-F1
#
_entry.id   AF-A0A934NX03-F1
#
_cell.length_a   1.000
_cell.length_b   1.000
_cell.length_c   1.000
_cell.angle_alpha   90.00
_cell.angle_beta   90.00
_cell.angle_gamma   90.00
#
_symmetry.space_group_name_H-M   'P 1'
#
loop_
_entity.id
_entity.type
_entity.pdbx_description
1 polymer ?
#
loop_
_entity_poly.entity_id
_entity_poly.type
_entity_poly.pdbx_seq_one_letter_code
_entity_poly.pdbx_strand_id
1 'polypeptide(L)'
;MSDYPANVTLRPIAAWRGVETKNRVASNFSAPWRATLKLLDKELFNLGTGRRNAPAVLQIAMREQDFRIDGLPRANARPTHPGVILSIDSKHGPLTYPCDKFTTWQDNLRAIALALEALRKVDRYGITASGEQYTGWRAIESGAAPLFRSADDAERYLRSLTKYSEQGIGFVIQRARANTHPDRHDGERTEYDKVDAAVQLLEREGRL
;
A
#
# COMPACT_ATOMS: atom_id res chain seq x y z
N MET A 1 -14.91 9.41 14.06
CA MET A 1 -13.99 9.72 12.95
C MET A 1 -12.76 8.85 13.13
N SER A 2 -12.37 8.07 12.12
CA SER A 2 -11.13 7.29 12.18
C SER A 2 -9.95 8.26 12.29
N ASP A 3 -9.03 8.02 13.22
CA ASP A 3 -7.81 8.85 13.40
C ASP A 3 -6.77 8.63 12.28
N TYR A 4 -7.05 7.76 11.30
CA TYR A 4 -6.14 7.46 10.19
C TYR A 4 -6.13 8.56 9.12
N PRO A 5 -5.00 8.80 8.44
CA PRO A 5 -4.91 9.75 7.33
C PRO A 5 -5.88 9.39 6.21
N ALA A 6 -6.54 10.39 5.61
CA ALA A 6 -7.66 10.17 4.69
C ALA A 6 -7.31 9.34 3.43
N ASN A 7 -6.05 9.36 2.98
CA ASN A 7 -5.59 8.68 1.76
C ASN A 7 -4.70 7.46 2.05
N VAL A 8 -4.78 6.91 3.27
CA VAL A 8 -4.07 5.68 3.63
C VAL A 8 -5.04 4.51 3.59
N THR A 9 -4.78 3.55 2.71
CA THR A 9 -5.51 2.27 2.67
C THR A 9 -4.67 1.21 3.38
N LEU A 10 -5.27 0.44 4.29
CA LEU A 10 -4.57 -0.68 4.90
C LEU A 10 -4.89 -1.97 4.13
N ARG A 11 -3.87 -2.81 3.95
CA ARG A 11 -3.95 -4.07 3.21
C ARG A 11 -3.13 -5.17 3.89
N PRO A 12 -3.37 -6.45 3.59
CA PRO A 12 -2.50 -7.53 3.98
C PRO A 12 -1.16 -7.46 3.24
N ILE A 13 -0.10 -7.97 3.86
CA ILE A 13 1.16 -8.25 3.19
C ILE A 13 1.00 -9.53 2.38
N ALA A 14 1.19 -9.44 1.06
CA ALA A 14 1.21 -10.61 0.18
C ALA A 14 2.54 -11.38 0.28
N ALA A 15 3.67 -10.64 0.34
CA ALA A 15 5.00 -11.21 0.52
C ALA A 15 5.92 -10.21 1.25
N TRP A 16 6.73 -10.71 2.19
CA TRP A 16 7.73 -9.87 2.86
C TRP A 16 8.89 -9.56 1.90
N ARG A 17 9.38 -8.31 1.96
CA ARG A 17 10.52 -7.88 1.14
C ARG A 17 11.83 -8.23 1.84
N GLY A 18 12.57 -9.18 1.26
CA GLY A 18 13.89 -9.59 1.74
C GLY A 18 13.84 -10.59 2.89
N VAL A 19 14.85 -10.59 3.74
CA VAL A 19 14.96 -11.51 4.88
C VAL A 19 14.29 -10.89 6.09
N GLU A 20 13.37 -11.61 6.73
CA GLU A 20 12.78 -11.17 7.99
C GLU A 20 13.83 -11.03 9.10
N THR A 21 13.69 -9.98 9.89
CA THR A 21 14.49 -9.74 11.09
C THR A 21 14.22 -10.83 12.12
N LYS A 22 15.22 -11.68 12.36
CA LYS A 22 15.15 -12.80 13.32
C LYS A 22 14.98 -12.33 14.78
N ASN A 23 15.78 -11.34 15.18
CA ASN A 23 15.80 -10.83 16.55
C ASN A 23 15.26 -9.40 16.58
N ARG A 24 13.97 -9.27 16.87
CA ARG A 24 13.28 -7.98 16.94
C ARG A 24 13.47 -7.35 18.32
N VAL A 25 13.54 -6.03 18.37
CA VAL A 25 13.79 -5.27 19.62
C VAL A 25 12.57 -4.46 20.02
N ALA A 26 12.40 -4.19 21.31
CA ALA A 26 11.40 -3.20 21.75
C ALA A 26 11.77 -1.81 21.22
N SER A 27 10.77 -0.99 20.91
CA SER A 27 11.03 0.37 20.45
C SER A 27 11.52 1.25 21.60
N ASN A 28 12.33 2.25 21.28
CA ASN A 28 12.70 3.33 22.20
C ASN A 28 11.73 4.52 22.10
N PHE A 29 10.59 4.33 21.44
CA PHE A 29 9.61 5.38 21.20
C PHE A 29 8.66 5.51 22.39
N SER A 30 8.40 6.75 22.84
CA SER A 30 7.48 7.04 23.95
C SER A 30 6.21 7.80 23.49
N ALA A 31 5.86 7.70 22.21
CA ALA A 31 4.78 8.50 21.64
C ALA A 31 3.48 7.68 21.50
N PRO A 32 2.31 8.30 21.78
CA PRO A 32 1.03 7.64 21.57
C PRO A 32 0.78 7.41 20.08
N TRP A 33 0.01 6.37 19.76
CA TRP A 33 -0.32 5.98 18.38
C TRP A 33 -0.86 7.14 17.53
N ARG A 34 -1.74 7.97 18.11
CA ARG A 34 -2.31 9.14 17.44
C ARG A 34 -1.26 10.16 17.01
N ALA A 35 -0.15 10.29 17.76
CA ALA A 35 0.95 11.16 17.37
C ALA A 35 1.70 10.60 16.14
N THR A 36 1.82 9.28 16.03
CA THR A 36 2.36 8.63 14.83
C THR A 36 1.48 8.86 13.61
N LEU A 37 0.15 8.70 13.74
CA LEU A 37 -0.79 8.97 12.65
C LEU A 37 -0.76 10.43 12.20
N LYS A 38 -0.72 11.38 13.15
CA LYS A 38 -0.60 12.81 12.84
C LYS A 38 0.70 13.16 12.14
N LEU A 39 1.81 12.54 12.55
CA LEU A 39 3.10 12.71 11.88
C LEU A 39 3.04 12.15 10.46
N LEU A 40 2.52 10.94 10.29
CA LEU A 40 2.36 10.30 8.99
C LEU A 40 1.49 11.14 8.04
N ASP A 41 0.34 11.61 8.51
CA ASP A 41 -0.55 12.48 7.74
C ASP A 41 0.17 13.73 7.21
N LYS A 42 0.91 14.41 8.10
CA LYS A 42 1.73 15.56 7.73
C LYS A 42 2.77 15.21 6.67
N GLU A 43 3.49 14.10 6.83
CA GLU A 43 4.54 13.73 5.87
C GLU A 43 3.95 13.31 4.51
N LEU A 44 2.81 12.60 4.49
CA LEU A 44 2.09 12.28 3.25
C LEU A 44 1.55 13.53 2.55
N PHE A 45 1.11 14.54 3.30
CA PHE A 45 0.75 15.86 2.73
C PHE A 45 1.95 16.51 2.01
N ASN A 46 3.14 16.45 2.62
CA ASN A 46 4.35 17.05 2.04
C ASN A 46 4.88 16.29 0.80
N LEU A 47 4.64 14.97 0.75
CA LEU A 47 4.99 14.12 -0.40
C LEU A 47 3.98 14.19 -1.54
N GLY A 48 2.76 14.64 -1.26
CA GLY A 48 1.72 14.84 -2.26
C GLY A 48 1.98 16.07 -3.15
N THR A 49 1.02 16.37 -4.01
CA THR A 49 1.07 17.51 -4.97
C THR A 49 0.71 18.86 -4.33
N GLY A 50 0.78 18.97 -3.01
CA GLY A 50 0.52 20.20 -2.24
C GLY A 50 -0.96 20.56 -2.03
N ARG A 51 -1.89 19.89 -2.72
CA ARG A 51 -3.36 20.05 -2.53
C ARG A 51 -4.02 18.86 -1.81
N ARG A 52 -3.36 17.70 -1.83
CA ARG A 52 -3.85 16.44 -1.26
C ARG A 52 -2.67 15.63 -0.74
N ASN A 53 -2.93 14.78 0.24
CA ASN A 53 -1.96 13.80 0.72
C ASN A 53 -1.62 12.82 -0.41
N ALA A 54 -0.35 12.42 -0.50
CA ALA A 54 0.07 11.33 -1.36
C ALA A 54 -0.76 10.06 -1.04
N PRO A 55 -1.34 9.40 -2.05
CA PRO A 55 -1.94 8.09 -1.88
C PRO A 55 -0.93 7.13 -1.27
N ALA A 56 -1.35 6.37 -0.25
CA ALA A 56 -0.48 5.42 0.41
C ALA A 56 -1.20 4.14 0.76
N VAL A 57 -0.48 3.03 0.63
CA VAL A 57 -0.93 1.69 1.02
C VAL A 57 -0.05 1.21 2.16
N LEU A 58 -0.66 0.97 3.31
CA LEU A 58 0.00 0.37 4.47
C LEU A 58 -0.31 -1.12 4.50
N GLN A 59 0.68 -1.94 4.19
CA GLN A 59 0.56 -3.38 4.26
C GLN A 59 1.00 -3.87 5.63
N ILE A 60 0.16 -4.68 6.28
CA ILE A 60 0.41 -5.31 7.59
C ILE A 60 0.24 -6.82 7.44
N ALA A 61 1.03 -7.63 8.15
CA ALA A 61 0.97 -9.09 8.08
C ALA A 61 -0.27 -9.68 8.79
N MET A 62 -1.45 -9.29 8.35
CA MET A 62 -2.76 -9.75 8.83
C MET A 62 -3.49 -10.40 7.67
N ARG A 63 -4.54 -11.19 7.94
CA ARG A 63 -5.37 -11.78 6.87
C ARG A 63 -6.37 -10.74 6.38
N GLU A 64 -6.89 -10.87 5.16
CA GLU A 64 -7.89 -9.91 4.66
C GLU A 64 -9.14 -9.83 5.57
N GLN A 65 -9.60 -10.98 6.09
CA GLN A 65 -10.75 -11.07 7.01
C GLN A 65 -10.58 -10.26 8.31
N ASP A 66 -9.33 -9.97 8.67
CA ASP A 66 -8.97 -9.21 9.84
C ASP A 66 -9.17 -7.70 9.62
N PHE A 67 -9.39 -7.28 8.38
CA PHE A 67 -9.78 -5.91 8.04
C PHE A 67 -11.31 -5.81 7.97
N ARG A 68 -11.82 -4.67 8.41
CA ARG A 68 -13.22 -4.29 8.31
C ARG A 68 -13.51 -3.72 6.91
N ILE A 69 -14.79 -3.57 6.59
CA ILE A 69 -15.25 -2.96 5.32
C ILE A 69 -14.72 -1.52 5.17
N ASP A 70 -14.49 -0.83 6.29
CA ASP A 70 -13.88 0.51 6.32
C ASP A 70 -12.35 0.51 6.12
N GLY A 71 -11.74 -0.66 5.87
CA GLY A 71 -10.31 -0.84 5.63
C GLY A 71 -9.45 -0.88 6.88
N LEU A 72 -10.03 -0.79 8.09
CA LEU A 72 -9.26 -0.81 9.33
C LEU A 72 -9.14 -2.22 9.92
N PRO A 73 -8.02 -2.56 10.58
CA PRO A 73 -7.89 -3.79 11.34
C PRO A 73 -8.98 -3.88 12.42
N ARG A 74 -9.55 -5.06 12.58
CA ARG A 74 -10.43 -5.39 13.70
C ARG A 74 -9.65 -5.31 15.01
N ALA A 75 -10.31 -4.90 16.08
CA ALA A 75 -9.66 -4.68 17.38
C ALA A 75 -8.98 -5.93 17.96
N ASN A 76 -9.49 -7.12 17.65
CA ASN A 76 -8.96 -8.40 18.10
C ASN A 76 -7.95 -9.02 17.12
N ALA A 77 -7.75 -8.42 15.96
CA ALA A 77 -6.90 -9.01 14.96
C ALA A 77 -5.42 -8.84 15.30
N ARG A 78 -4.65 -9.90 15.08
CA ARG A 78 -3.23 -9.97 15.44
C ARG A 78 -2.41 -10.27 14.20
N PRO A 79 -1.37 -9.48 13.93
CA PRO A 79 -0.50 -9.76 12.80
C PRO A 79 0.35 -11.00 13.07
N THR A 80 0.59 -11.79 12.03
CA THR A 80 1.48 -12.97 12.04
C THR A 80 2.91 -12.57 12.39
N HIS A 81 3.36 -11.41 11.89
CA HIS A 81 4.63 -10.78 12.25
C HIS A 81 4.47 -9.25 12.30
N PRO A 82 5.28 -8.51 13.08
CA PRO A 82 5.08 -7.07 13.26
C PRO A 82 5.58 -6.20 12.09
N GLY A 83 6.00 -6.82 10.99
CA GLY A 83 6.52 -6.10 9.83
C GLY A 83 5.44 -5.31 9.12
N VAL A 84 5.79 -4.13 8.63
CA VAL A 84 4.93 -3.28 7.81
C VAL A 84 5.65 -2.88 6.54
N ILE A 85 4.88 -2.64 5.47
CA ILE A 85 5.37 -2.05 4.23
C ILE A 85 4.48 -0.85 3.93
N LEU A 86 5.08 0.34 3.84
CA LEU A 86 4.38 1.55 3.42
C LEU A 86 4.78 1.89 1.99
N SER A 87 3.83 1.77 1.06
CA SER A 87 3.98 2.19 -0.33
C SER A 87 3.29 3.54 -0.53
N ILE A 88 3.96 4.49 -1.19
CA ILE A 88 3.49 5.87 -1.34
C ILE A 88 3.67 6.31 -2.80
N ASP A 89 2.60 6.81 -3.40
CA ASP A 89 2.65 7.49 -4.70
C ASP A 89 2.98 8.97 -4.49
N SER A 90 4.27 9.28 -4.47
CA SER A 90 4.78 10.62 -4.15
C SER A 90 5.07 11.45 -5.41
N LYS A 91 5.23 12.76 -5.22
CA LYS A 91 5.74 13.67 -6.26
C LYS A 91 7.16 13.34 -6.75
N HIS A 92 7.90 12.49 -6.04
CA HIS A 92 9.23 12.01 -6.40
C HIS A 92 9.21 10.63 -7.09
N GLY A 93 8.01 10.11 -7.40
CA GLY A 93 7.77 8.76 -7.90
C GLY A 93 7.25 7.80 -6.81
N PRO A 94 7.00 6.53 -7.17
CA PRO A 94 6.54 5.52 -6.21
C PRO A 94 7.66 5.18 -5.24
N LEU A 95 7.37 5.24 -3.94
CA LEU A 95 8.29 4.95 -2.84
C LEU A 95 7.79 3.75 -2.04
N THR A 96 8.69 2.92 -1.52
CA THR A 96 8.33 1.81 -0.62
C THR A 96 9.27 1.71 0.57
N TYR A 97 8.68 1.65 1.77
CA TYR A 97 9.38 1.60 3.04
C TYR A 97 8.99 0.33 3.82
N PRO A 98 9.77 -0.77 3.72
CA PRO A 98 9.62 -1.93 4.59
C PRO A 98 10.25 -1.66 5.96
N CYS A 99 9.60 -2.09 7.05
CA CYS A 99 10.18 -2.06 8.39
C CYS A 99 9.65 -3.20 9.28
N ASP A 100 10.55 -4.01 9.83
CA ASP A 100 10.23 -5.12 10.76
C ASP A 100 11.19 -5.21 11.96
N LYS A 101 11.87 -4.10 12.28
CA LYS A 101 12.87 -4.03 13.34
C LYS A 101 12.27 -4.20 14.73
N PHE A 102 11.09 -3.63 14.96
CA PHE A 102 10.45 -3.55 16.26
C PHE A 102 9.41 -4.65 16.47
N THR A 103 9.12 -4.93 17.76
CA THR A 103 8.18 -5.98 18.19
C THR A 103 6.72 -5.68 17.87
N THR A 104 6.35 -4.42 17.63
CA THR A 104 4.98 -4.02 17.26
C THR A 104 4.96 -3.36 15.88
N TRP A 105 3.87 -3.58 15.15
CA TRP A 105 3.71 -2.98 13.81
C TRP A 105 3.50 -1.46 13.89
N GLN A 106 2.91 -0.97 14.98
CA GLN A 106 2.74 0.46 15.24
C GLN A 106 4.09 1.16 15.41
N ASP A 107 5.04 0.52 16.12
CA ASP A 107 6.40 1.02 16.26
C ASP A 107 7.15 1.02 14.93
N ASN A 108 6.98 -0.03 14.12
CA ASN A 108 7.57 -0.08 12.79
C ASN A 108 7.00 1.02 11.87
N LEU A 109 5.69 1.28 11.91
CA LEU A 109 5.11 2.41 11.17
C LEU A 109 5.64 3.75 11.70
N ARG A 110 5.80 3.89 13.03
CA ARG A 110 6.37 5.08 13.63
C ARG A 110 7.79 5.33 13.14
N ALA A 111 8.61 4.28 13.05
CA ALA A 111 9.95 4.37 12.52
C ALA A 111 9.96 4.92 11.09
N ILE A 112 9.06 4.44 10.23
CA ILE A 112 8.88 4.94 8.87
C ILE A 112 8.46 6.42 8.88
N ALA A 113 7.48 6.81 9.69
CA ALA A 113 7.04 8.20 9.77
C ALA A 113 8.16 9.17 10.21
N LEU A 114 9.01 8.75 11.16
CA LEU A 114 10.20 9.50 11.58
C LEU A 114 11.25 9.58 10.47
N ALA A 115 11.45 8.49 9.72
CA ALA A 115 12.36 8.47 8.58
C ALA A 115 11.89 9.44 7.47
N LEU A 116 10.59 9.46 7.16
CA LEU A 116 10.02 10.42 6.20
C LEU A 116 10.25 11.87 6.64
N GLU A 117 10.03 12.18 7.92
CA GLU A 117 10.31 13.51 8.47
C GLU A 117 11.80 13.88 8.33
N ALA A 118 12.70 12.93 8.63
CA ALA A 118 14.14 13.14 8.49
C ALA A 118 14.53 13.42 7.03
N LEU A 119 14.04 12.63 6.07
CA LEU A 119 14.27 12.85 4.64
C LEU A 119 13.75 14.21 4.18
N ARG A 120 12.58 14.64 4.68
CA ARG A 120 12.07 15.98 4.40
C ARG A 120 12.92 17.08 5.02
N LYS A 121 13.50 16.88 6.21
CA LYS A 121 14.43 17.85 6.82
C LYS A 121 15.72 17.97 6.01
N VAL A 122 16.25 16.85 5.51
CA VAL A 122 17.41 16.83 4.60
C VAL A 122 17.12 17.64 3.33
N ASP A 123 15.96 17.42 2.71
CA ASP A 123 15.49 18.20 1.54
C ASP A 123 15.37 19.69 1.87
N ARG A 124 14.68 20.00 2.97
CA ARG A 124 14.36 21.38 3.38
C ARG A 124 15.61 22.22 3.66
N TYR A 125 16.64 21.61 4.23
CA TYR A 125 17.88 22.30 4.54
C TYR A 125 18.88 22.28 3.37
N GLY A 126 18.49 21.76 2.20
CA GLY A 126 19.30 21.80 0.99
C GLY A 126 20.57 20.95 1.07
N ILE A 127 20.56 19.90 1.90
CA ILE A 127 21.74 19.02 2.09
C ILE A 127 21.98 18.17 0.84
N THR A 128 20.92 17.82 0.11
CA THR A 128 20.94 17.06 -1.15
C THR A 128 20.28 17.85 -2.27
N ALA A 129 20.60 17.55 -3.53
CA ALA A 129 19.83 18.11 -4.65
C ALA A 129 18.41 17.51 -4.62
N SER A 130 17.43 18.26 -5.13
CA SER A 130 15.99 17.98 -4.91
C SER A 130 15.63 16.52 -5.17
N GLY A 131 15.23 15.81 -4.12
CA GLY A 131 14.69 14.45 -4.19
C GLY A 131 15.69 13.29 -4.25
N GLU A 132 17.00 13.53 -4.25
CA GLU A 132 18.04 12.47 -4.29
C GLU A 132 17.94 11.49 -3.11
N GLN A 133 17.60 11.99 -1.92
CA GLN A 133 17.42 11.22 -0.70
C GLN A 133 16.31 10.17 -0.78
N TYR A 134 15.38 10.30 -1.75
CA TYR A 134 14.29 9.36 -1.97
C TYR A 134 14.66 8.24 -2.97
N THR A 135 15.79 8.35 -3.67
CA THR A 135 16.18 7.39 -4.74
C THR A 135 16.33 5.96 -4.23
N GLY A 136 16.95 5.76 -3.06
CA GLY A 136 17.10 4.45 -2.42
C GLY A 136 15.78 3.81 -1.96
N TRP A 137 14.69 4.58 -1.95
CA TRP A 137 13.36 4.14 -1.56
C TRP A 137 12.43 3.98 -2.76
N ARG A 138 12.89 4.29 -3.98
CA ARG A 138 12.10 4.05 -5.18
C ARG A 138 11.66 2.61 -5.19
N ALA A 139 10.36 2.41 -5.44
CA ALA A 139 9.84 1.08 -5.64
C ALA A 139 10.57 0.48 -6.84
N ILE A 140 11.53 -0.41 -6.58
CA ILE A 140 11.83 -1.48 -7.52
C ILE A 140 10.53 -2.27 -7.52
N GLU A 141 9.83 -2.31 -8.65
CA GLU A 141 8.73 -3.25 -8.85
C GLU A 141 9.26 -4.59 -8.36
N SER A 142 8.77 -5.05 -7.20
CA SER A 142 9.18 -6.32 -6.64
C SER A 142 8.91 -7.33 -7.74
N GLY A 143 9.92 -8.07 -8.18
CA GLY A 143 9.89 -8.96 -9.34
C GLY A 143 8.90 -10.12 -9.24
N ALA A 144 7.62 -9.83 -9.04
CA ALA A 144 6.58 -10.54 -9.75
C ALA A 144 6.72 -10.08 -11.21
N ALA A 145 6.92 -11.02 -12.12
CA ALA A 145 6.72 -10.73 -13.54
C ALA A 145 5.39 -9.98 -13.67
N PRO A 146 5.32 -8.91 -14.47
CA PRO A 146 4.08 -8.18 -14.64
C PRO A 146 2.97 -9.18 -14.98
N LEU A 147 1.93 -9.24 -14.13
CA LEU A 147 0.83 -10.20 -14.25
C LEU A 147 0.19 -10.11 -15.64
N PHE A 148 0.26 -8.93 -16.25
CA PHE A 148 -0.20 -8.64 -17.60
C PHE A 148 0.93 -7.99 -18.40
N ARG A 149 1.09 -8.41 -19.66
CA ARG A 149 2.16 -7.90 -20.53
C ARG A 149 1.89 -6.49 -21.04
N SER A 150 0.63 -6.06 -21.03
CA SER A 150 0.18 -4.72 -21.45
C SER A 150 -1.21 -4.40 -20.88
N ALA A 151 -1.63 -3.14 -21.02
CA ALA A 151 -3.00 -2.72 -20.70
C ALA A 151 -4.05 -3.48 -21.54
N ASP A 152 -3.74 -3.81 -22.80
CA ASP A 152 -4.64 -4.63 -23.65
C ASP A 152 -4.77 -6.07 -23.17
N ASP A 153 -3.73 -6.60 -22.52
CA ASP A 153 -3.72 -7.94 -21.92
C ASP A 153 -4.57 -7.97 -20.64
N ALA A 154 -4.42 -6.94 -19.79
CA ALA A 154 -5.24 -6.73 -18.60
C ALA A 154 -6.73 -6.54 -18.94
N GLU A 155 -7.05 -5.74 -19.96
CA GLU A 155 -8.43 -5.54 -20.39
C GLU A 155 -9.06 -6.83 -20.95
N ARG A 156 -8.32 -7.59 -21.77
CA ARG A 156 -8.79 -8.89 -22.28
C ARG A 156 -9.06 -9.89 -21.15
N TYR A 157 -8.20 -9.91 -20.12
CA TYR A 157 -8.43 -10.73 -18.93
C TYR A 157 -9.69 -10.31 -18.17
N LEU A 158 -9.92 -9.00 -17.95
CA LEU A 158 -11.15 -8.53 -17.30
C LEU A 158 -12.41 -8.92 -18.08
N ARG A 159 -12.35 -8.83 -19.42
CA ARG A 159 -13.46 -9.21 -20.31
C ARG A 159 -13.72 -10.72 -20.32
N SER A 160 -12.72 -11.58 -20.10
CA SER A 160 -12.92 -13.04 -20.06
C SER A 160 -13.64 -13.53 -18.79
N LEU A 161 -13.60 -12.74 -17.71
CA LEU A 161 -14.23 -13.06 -16.42
C LEU A 161 -15.74 -12.75 -16.38
N THR A 162 -16.32 -12.27 -17.49
CA THR A 162 -17.72 -11.88 -17.56
C THR A 162 -18.33 -12.22 -18.91
N LYS A 163 -19.64 -12.54 -18.92
CA LYS A 163 -20.42 -12.71 -20.16
C LYS A 163 -20.76 -11.37 -20.83
N TYR A 164 -20.47 -10.27 -20.17
CA TYR A 164 -20.75 -8.91 -20.64
C TYR A 164 -19.50 -8.25 -21.25
N SER A 165 -18.71 -9.03 -21.99
CA SER A 165 -17.41 -8.64 -22.54
C SER A 165 -17.47 -7.49 -23.55
N GLU A 166 -18.63 -7.17 -24.12
CA GLU A 166 -18.82 -6.07 -25.09
C GLU A 166 -19.21 -4.74 -24.43
N GLN A 167 -19.46 -4.73 -23.12
CA GLN A 167 -19.88 -3.53 -22.40
C GLN A 167 -18.70 -2.59 -22.12
N GLY A 168 -19.00 -1.36 -21.68
CA GLY A 168 -17.99 -0.40 -21.25
C GLY A 168 -17.11 -0.96 -20.13
N ILE A 169 -15.83 -0.58 -20.14
CA ILE A 169 -14.80 -1.16 -19.25
C ILE A 169 -15.14 -1.03 -17.76
N GLY A 170 -15.77 0.07 -17.35
CA GLY A 170 -16.23 0.26 -15.95
C GLY A 170 -17.27 -0.78 -15.51
N PHE A 171 -18.21 -1.15 -16.39
CA PHE A 171 -19.20 -2.19 -16.11
C PHE A 171 -18.55 -3.59 -16.08
N VAL A 172 -17.60 -3.85 -16.98
CA VAL A 172 -16.81 -5.09 -17.01
C VAL A 172 -16.04 -5.27 -15.70
N ILE A 173 -15.37 -4.22 -15.21
CA ILE A 173 -14.64 -4.24 -13.93
C ILE A 173 -15.56 -4.59 -12.76
N GLN A 174 -16.73 -3.93 -12.69
CA GLN A 174 -17.69 -4.19 -11.62
C GLN A 174 -18.15 -5.66 -11.62
N ARG A 175 -18.39 -6.23 -12.80
CA ARG A 175 -18.79 -7.64 -12.95
C ARG A 175 -17.64 -8.61 -12.69
N ALA A 176 -16.43 -8.31 -13.17
CA ALA A 176 -15.25 -9.11 -12.91
C ALA A 176 -14.98 -9.22 -11.40
N ARG A 177 -14.98 -8.09 -10.66
CA ARG A 177 -14.85 -8.07 -9.19
C ARG A 177 -15.94 -8.86 -8.48
N ALA A 178 -17.19 -8.75 -8.95
CA ALA A 178 -18.30 -9.51 -8.36
C ALA A 178 -18.20 -11.01 -8.61
N ASN A 179 -17.62 -11.44 -9.75
CA ASN A 179 -17.49 -12.85 -10.13
C ASN A 179 -16.27 -13.52 -9.48
N THR A 180 -15.17 -12.79 -9.30
CA THR A 180 -13.97 -13.29 -8.62
C THR A 180 -13.99 -13.03 -7.12
N HIS A 181 -15.09 -12.50 -6.57
CA HIS A 181 -15.17 -12.12 -5.17
C HIS A 181 -14.83 -13.30 -4.24
N PRO A 182 -13.93 -13.15 -3.26
CA PRO A 182 -13.49 -14.24 -2.39
C PRO A 182 -14.65 -14.89 -1.62
N ASP A 183 -15.70 -14.15 -1.27
CA ASP A 183 -16.93 -14.71 -0.64
C ASP A 183 -17.63 -15.77 -1.50
N ARG A 184 -17.34 -15.85 -2.80
CA ARG A 184 -17.88 -16.85 -3.72
C ARG A 184 -16.92 -18.02 -3.97
N HIS A 185 -15.69 -17.93 -3.46
CA HIS A 185 -14.59 -18.87 -3.73
C HIS A 185 -13.92 -19.32 -2.43
N ASP A 186 -14.70 -19.57 -1.37
CA ASP A 186 -14.22 -20.05 -0.06
C ASP A 186 -13.08 -19.21 0.55
N GLY A 187 -13.04 -17.90 0.23
CA GLY A 187 -12.01 -16.97 0.68
C GLY A 187 -10.74 -16.96 -0.17
N GLU A 188 -10.65 -17.76 -1.23
CA GLU A 188 -9.54 -17.73 -2.18
C GLU A 188 -9.58 -16.47 -3.03
N ARG A 189 -8.49 -15.69 -3.00
CA ARG A 189 -8.43 -14.35 -3.59
C ARG A 189 -7.47 -14.21 -4.78
N THR A 190 -6.86 -15.31 -5.21
CA THR A 190 -5.88 -15.36 -6.30
C THR A 190 -6.37 -14.70 -7.59
N GLU A 191 -7.61 -14.95 -7.98
CA GLU A 191 -8.23 -14.34 -9.16
C GLU A 191 -8.73 -12.90 -8.92
N TYR A 192 -9.15 -12.57 -7.69
CA TYR A 192 -9.56 -11.21 -7.36
C TYR A 192 -8.38 -10.24 -7.32
N ASP A 193 -7.24 -10.67 -6.80
CA ASP A 193 -6.01 -9.87 -6.75
C ASP A 193 -5.47 -9.59 -8.17
N LYS A 194 -5.62 -10.55 -9.09
CA LYS A 194 -5.34 -10.33 -10.53
C LYS A 194 -6.28 -9.30 -11.15
N VAL A 195 -7.56 -9.29 -10.77
CA VAL A 195 -8.52 -8.26 -11.22
C VAL A 195 -8.11 -6.88 -10.72
N ASP A 196 -7.74 -6.74 -9.44
CA ASP A 196 -7.30 -5.45 -8.90
C ASP A 196 -5.98 -4.98 -9.52
N ALA A 197 -5.04 -5.89 -9.78
CA ALA A 197 -3.82 -5.57 -10.51
C ALA A 197 -4.10 -5.11 -11.95
N ALA A 198 -5.08 -5.72 -12.64
CA ALA A 198 -5.51 -5.29 -13.97
C ALA A 198 -6.12 -3.89 -13.95
N VAL A 199 -6.94 -3.57 -12.95
CA VAL A 199 -7.56 -2.24 -12.79
C VAL A 199 -6.49 -1.18 -12.53
N GLN A 200 -5.56 -1.43 -11.62
CA GLN A 200 -4.45 -0.50 -11.33
C GLN A 200 -3.60 -0.22 -12.57
N LEU A 201 -3.36 -1.22 -13.42
CA LEU A 201 -2.64 -1.04 -14.68
C LEU A 201 -3.42 -0.15 -15.66
N LEU A 202 -4.74 -0.32 -15.78
CA LEU A 202 -5.58 0.51 -16.65
C LEU A 202 -5.68 1.96 -16.15
N GLU A 203 -5.75 2.19 -14.84
CA GLU A 203 -5.73 3.53 -14.23
C GLU A 203 -4.39 4.23 -14.50
N ARG A 204 -3.27 3.51 -14.36
CA ARG A 204 -1.92 4.04 -14.63
C ARG A 204 -1.74 4.49 -16.09
N GLU A 205 -2.35 3.77 -17.03
CA GLU A 205 -2.26 4.05 -18.47
C GLU A 205 -3.38 5.00 -18.97
N GLY A 206 -4.21 5.54 -18.07
CA GLY A 206 -5.25 6.53 -18.40
C GLY A 206 -6.40 5.98 -19.24
N ARG A 207 -6.73 4.68 -19.09
CA ARG A 207 -7.79 4.00 -19.84
C ARG A 207 -9.12 3.89 -19.07
N LEU A 208 -9.19 4.50 -17.89
CA LEU A 208 -10.35 4.60 -16.99
C LEU A 208 -10.61 6.06 -16.66
#